data_AF-A0A2I0KMZ6-F1
#
_entry.id   AF-A0A2I0KMZ6-F1
#
_cell.length_a   1.000
_cell.length_b   1.000
_cell.length_c   1.000
_cell.angle_alpha   90.00
_cell.angle_beta   90.00
_cell.angle_gamma   90.00
#
_symmetry.space_group_name_H-M   'P 1'
#
loop_
_entity.id
_entity.type
_entity.pdbx_description
1 polymer ?
#
loop_
_entity_poly.entity_id
_entity_poly.type
_entity_poly.pdbx_seq_one_letter_code
_entity_poly.pdbx_strand_id
1 'polypeptide(L)'
;MGLFDIFVLGGVGVGASEWAKKIPKQWTELAWPTIRIGLTVPLSQSIDVILQNANALSVNESEIHSWHQHGRDFWVLGYGEGKFTGKNAKGFNLKNPQLRNTTVVFLYGWTALRFVADNPGVWSFHCRIELNLHMGMAVVFAEGVELLSKVPVKALTCRLTAKMVLNGT
;
A
#
# COMPACT_ATOMS: atom_id res chain seq x y z
N MET A 1 7.56 15.85 -8.76
CA MET A 1 7.71 14.38 -8.85
C MET A 1 8.57 13.90 -7.70
N GLY A 2 7.92 13.78 -6.53
CA GLY A 2 8.57 13.35 -5.30
C GLY A 2 8.86 11.86 -5.30
N LEU A 3 9.95 11.51 -4.61
CA LEU A 3 10.23 10.14 -4.21
C LEU A 3 9.25 9.81 -3.08
N PHE A 4 8.34 8.86 -3.30
CA PHE A 4 7.56 8.28 -2.21
C PHE A 4 8.11 6.90 -1.92
N ASP A 5 8.48 6.70 -0.67
CA ASP A 5 8.81 5.37 -0.18
C ASP A 5 7.55 4.80 0.47
N ILE A 6 6.96 3.80 -0.16
CA ILE A 6 5.91 2.99 0.46
C ILE A 6 6.61 1.80 1.10
N PHE A 7 6.56 1.74 2.43
CA PHE A 7 7.04 0.59 3.16
C PHE A 7 5.86 -0.29 3.54
N VAL A 8 5.81 -1.50 2.97
CA VAL A 8 4.80 -2.51 3.29
C VAL A 8 5.42 -3.58 4.17
N LEU A 9 4.82 -3.82 5.34
CA LEU A 9 5.19 -4.89 6.25
C LEU A 9 4.05 -5.92 6.29
N GLY A 10 4.36 -7.16 5.90
CA GLY A 10 3.56 -8.34 6.24
C GLY A 10 4.10 -8.94 7.54
N GLY A 11 3.28 -9.01 8.58
CA GLY A 11 3.72 -9.53 9.88
C GLY A 11 2.56 -10.03 10.73
N VAL A 12 2.55 -11.33 11.00
CA VAL A 12 1.63 -11.98 11.93
C VAL A 12 1.81 -11.36 13.33
N GLY A 13 0.78 -10.66 13.83
CA GLY A 13 0.48 -10.53 15.26
C GLY A 13 1.59 -10.06 16.21
N VAL A 14 2.50 -9.16 15.81
CA VAL A 14 3.51 -8.61 16.73
C VAL A 14 3.04 -7.30 17.35
N GLY A 15 2.91 -7.29 18.68
CA GLY A 15 2.59 -6.10 19.46
C GLY A 15 3.61 -4.96 19.24
N ALA A 16 3.17 -3.71 19.44
CA ALA A 16 3.93 -2.49 19.17
C ALA A 16 5.32 -2.43 19.85
N SER A 17 5.56 -3.18 20.92
CA SER A 17 6.84 -3.27 21.65
C SER A 17 7.85 -4.26 21.04
N GLU A 18 7.38 -5.28 20.33
CA GLU A 18 8.20 -6.26 19.58
C GLU A 18 8.52 -5.75 18.16
N TRP A 19 7.63 -4.91 17.62
CA TRP A 19 7.70 -4.31 16.28
C TRP A 19 8.99 -3.51 16.01
N ALA A 20 9.49 -2.75 16.99
CA ALA A 20 10.73 -1.97 16.86
C ALA A 20 12.02 -2.82 16.89
N LYS A 21 11.94 -4.06 17.38
CA LYS A 21 13.08 -4.97 17.59
C LYS A 21 13.23 -5.99 16.46
N LYS A 22 12.13 -6.34 15.80
CA LYS A 22 12.09 -7.16 14.59
C LYS A 22 11.94 -6.27 13.36
N ILE A 23 12.84 -5.30 13.15
CA ILE A 23 13.01 -4.69 11.82
C ILE A 23 13.64 -5.79 10.96
N PRO A 24 12.89 -6.53 10.12
CA PRO A 24 13.50 -7.57 9.31
C PRO A 24 14.35 -6.87 8.26
N LYS A 25 15.48 -7.46 7.87
CA LYS A 25 16.30 -7.01 6.73
C LYS A 25 15.57 -7.06 5.37
N GLN A 26 14.27 -7.35 5.35
CA GLN A 26 13.46 -7.55 4.16
C GLN A 26 12.34 -6.50 4.10
N TRP A 27 12.75 -5.24 4.00
CA TRP A 27 11.90 -4.19 3.49
C TRP A 27 11.74 -4.43 1.98
N THR A 28 10.50 -4.52 1.48
CA THR A 28 10.31 -4.26 0.05
C THR A 28 10.19 -2.74 -0.07
N GLU A 29 11.34 -2.08 -0.22
CA GLU A 29 11.37 -0.68 -0.64
C GLU A 29 10.81 -0.62 -2.06
N LEU A 30 9.59 -0.12 -2.19
CA LEU A 30 9.07 0.31 -3.48
C LEU A 30 9.55 1.75 -3.70
N ALA A 31 10.85 1.89 -3.94
CA ALA A 31 11.43 3.14 -4.40
C ALA A 31 11.18 3.25 -5.91
N TRP A 32 10.57 4.36 -6.33
CA TRP A 32 10.64 4.82 -7.72
C TRP A 32 12.11 4.83 -8.19
N PRO A 33 12.50 4.24 -9.34
CA PRO A 33 11.69 3.83 -10.50
C PRO A 33 11.49 2.31 -10.64
N THR A 34 11.67 1.51 -9.58
CA THR A 34 11.62 0.04 -9.71
C THR A 34 10.18 -0.42 -9.92
N ILE A 35 9.84 -0.78 -11.17
CA ILE A 35 8.54 -1.28 -11.63
C ILE A 35 8.27 -2.66 -11.01
N ARG A 36 7.97 -2.70 -9.71
CA ARG A 36 7.33 -3.81 -9.01
C ARG A 36 5.98 -3.29 -8.55
N ILE A 37 5.07 -3.12 -9.51
CA ILE A 37 3.76 -2.49 -9.28
C ILE A 37 2.83 -3.40 -8.43
N GLY A 38 3.11 -4.71 -8.36
CA GLY A 38 2.29 -5.67 -7.62
C GLY A 38 3.00 -6.27 -6.41
N LEU A 39 2.36 -6.21 -5.24
CA LEU A 39 2.73 -6.92 -4.03
C LEU A 39 1.74 -8.06 -3.78
N THR A 40 2.23 -9.30 -3.81
CA THR A 40 1.43 -10.45 -3.36
C THR A 40 1.48 -10.52 -1.84
N VAL A 41 0.33 -10.42 -1.18
CA VAL A 41 0.21 -10.51 0.27
C VAL A 41 -0.50 -11.82 0.65
N PRO A 42 -0.07 -12.50 1.74
CA PRO A 42 -0.73 -13.72 2.16
C PRO A 42 -2.14 -13.43 2.70
N LEU A 43 -3.10 -14.29 2.36
CA LEU A 43 -4.48 -14.16 2.81
C LEU A 43 -4.59 -14.24 4.34
N SER A 44 -5.57 -13.52 4.89
CA SER A 44 -5.91 -13.40 6.30
C SER A 44 -4.79 -12.86 7.19
N GLN A 45 -3.78 -12.19 6.62
CA GLN A 45 -2.75 -11.51 7.40
C GLN A 45 -3.10 -10.05 7.66
N SER A 46 -2.71 -9.55 8.84
CA SER A 46 -2.67 -8.12 9.11
C SER A 46 -1.43 -7.52 8.42
N ILE A 47 -1.66 -6.52 7.58
CA ILE A 47 -0.64 -5.80 6.84
C ILE A 47 -0.57 -4.38 7.38
N ASP A 48 0.64 -3.95 7.72
CA ASP A 48 0.93 -2.58 8.10
C ASP A 48 1.63 -1.87 6.95
N VAL A 49 1.17 -0.66 6.63
CA VAL A 49 1.78 0.19 5.62
C VAL A 49 2.17 1.51 6.25
N ILE A 50 3.40 1.92 6.01
CA ILE A 50 3.89 3.26 6.35
C ILE A 50 4.06 4.02 5.04
N LEU A 51 3.23 5.04 4.86
CA LEU A 51 3.38 6.03 3.82
C LEU A 51 4.40 7.05 4.29
N GLN A 52 5.55 7.17 3.63
CA GLN A 52 6.54 8.21 3.89
C GLN A 52 6.49 9.26 2.78
N ASN A 53 6.31 10.52 3.16
CA ASN A 53 6.43 11.66 2.26
C ASN A 53 7.89 12.18 2.26
N ALA A 54 8.29 12.81 1.17
CA ALA A 54 9.63 13.35 0.97
C ALA A 54 9.59 14.67 0.19
N ASN A 55 10.76 15.14 -0.24
CA ASN A 55 10.87 16.23 -1.20
C ASN A 55 10.21 15.83 -2.53
N ALA A 56 9.54 16.81 -3.14
CA ALA A 56 9.11 16.80 -4.52
C ALA A 56 10.32 16.93 -5.47
N LEU A 57 10.09 17.30 -6.74
CA LEU A 57 11.20 17.56 -7.67
C LEU A 57 11.97 18.81 -7.29
N SER A 58 11.26 19.81 -6.79
CA SER A 58 11.85 21.05 -6.32
C SER A 58 12.43 20.84 -4.93
N VAL A 59 13.61 21.41 -4.70
CA VAL A 59 14.27 21.38 -3.40
C VAL A 59 13.41 22.15 -2.40
N ASN A 60 13.24 21.58 -1.21
CA ASN A 60 12.43 22.17 -0.12
C ASN A 60 10.94 22.34 -0.43
N GLU A 61 10.43 21.60 -1.40
CA GLU A 61 9.00 21.47 -1.64
C GLU A 61 8.54 20.06 -1.29
N SER A 62 7.40 19.94 -0.62
CA SER A 62 6.70 18.68 -0.39
C SER A 62 5.22 18.94 -0.69
N GLU A 63 4.49 17.90 -1.09
CA GLU A 63 3.07 18.01 -1.43
C GLU A 63 2.25 17.10 -0.51
N ILE A 64 0.98 17.41 -0.30
CA ILE A 64 0.06 16.53 0.42
C ILE A 64 -0.48 15.49 -0.55
N HIS A 65 -0.42 14.21 -0.17
CA HIS A 65 -0.95 13.13 -1.00
C HIS A 65 -2.06 12.39 -0.29
N SER A 66 -3.24 12.38 -0.91
CA SER A 66 -4.36 11.54 -0.50
C SER A 66 -4.20 10.15 -1.10
N TRP A 67 -4.11 9.12 -0.26
CA TRP A 67 -3.96 7.72 -0.64
C TRP A 67 -5.25 6.95 -0.40
N HIS A 68 -5.70 6.23 -1.43
CA HIS A 68 -6.94 5.46 -1.43
C HIS A 68 -6.69 3.99 -1.73
N GLN A 69 -7.34 3.12 -0.97
CA GLN A 69 -7.28 1.67 -1.15
C GLN A 69 -8.61 1.14 -1.69
N HIS A 70 -8.51 0.30 -2.72
CA HIS A 70 -9.64 -0.45 -3.26
C HIS A 70 -9.86 -1.75 -2.46
N GLY A 71 -11.08 -2.26 -2.52
CA GLY A 71 -11.42 -3.60 -1.99
C GLY A 71 -11.50 -3.72 -0.47
N ARG A 72 -11.17 -2.68 0.32
CA ARG A 72 -11.35 -2.67 1.79
C ARG A 72 -11.23 -1.27 2.37
N ASP A 73 -11.60 -1.16 3.65
CA ASP A 73 -11.17 -0.07 4.53
C ASP A 73 -9.93 -0.48 5.35
N PHE A 74 -9.22 0.50 5.89
CA PHE A 74 -8.05 0.34 6.74
C PHE A 74 -8.15 1.22 7.99
N TRP A 75 -7.47 0.82 9.06
CA TRP A 75 -7.34 1.61 10.27
C TRP A 75 -6.14 2.56 10.16
N VAL A 76 -6.38 3.86 10.40
CA VAL A 76 -5.30 4.84 10.53
C VAL A 76 -4.74 4.77 11.94
N LEU A 77 -3.51 4.25 12.07
CA LEU A 77 -2.86 4.03 13.36
C LEU A 77 -2.21 5.30 13.92
N GLY A 78 -1.73 6.17 13.05
CA GLY A 78 -1.09 7.42 13.44
C GLY A 78 -0.42 8.14 12.29
N TYR A 79 0.07 9.33 12.58
CA TYR A 79 0.82 10.16 11.65
C TYR A 79 1.88 10.95 12.44
N GLY A 80 2.85 11.49 11.74
CA GLY A 80 3.86 12.33 12.35
C GLY A 80 4.73 13.03 11.32
N GLU A 81 5.58 13.93 11.79
CA GLU A 81 6.54 14.66 10.98
C GLU A 81 7.87 13.91 10.87
N GLY A 82 8.65 14.26 9.85
CA GLY A 82 9.96 13.71 9.57
C GLY A 82 9.93 12.29 9.00
N LYS A 83 11.10 11.64 9.05
CA LYS A 83 11.25 10.24 8.65
C LYS A 83 10.75 9.33 9.75
N PHE A 84 9.90 8.39 9.38
CA PHE A 84 9.41 7.35 10.28
C PHE A 84 10.56 6.50 10.85
N THR A 85 10.50 6.20 12.14
CA THR A 85 11.44 5.31 12.82
C THR A 85 10.71 4.26 13.66
N GLY A 86 11.45 3.19 14.00
CA GLY A 86 11.01 2.14 14.92
C GLY A 86 10.43 2.64 16.26
N LYS A 87 10.76 3.86 16.68
CA LYS A 87 10.28 4.43 17.95
C LYS A 87 8.86 4.99 17.83
N ASN A 88 8.45 5.44 16.65
CA ASN A 88 7.17 6.11 16.42
C ASN A 88 5.97 5.18 16.60
N ALA A 89 6.12 3.88 16.35
CA ALA A 89 5.02 2.92 16.51
C ALA A 89 4.52 2.75 17.95
N LYS A 90 5.31 3.17 18.95
CA LYS A 90 4.84 3.22 20.34
C LYS A 90 3.68 4.21 20.52
N GLY A 91 3.55 5.20 19.64
CA GLY A 91 2.49 6.20 19.64
C GLY A 91 1.26 5.81 18.81
N PHE A 92 1.20 4.60 18.25
CA PHE A 92 0.03 4.19 17.46
C PHE A 92 -1.23 4.08 18.31
N ASN A 93 -2.33 4.61 17.80
CA ASN A 93 -3.65 4.43 18.38
C ASN A 93 -4.19 3.04 18.05
N LEU A 94 -3.89 2.08 18.93
CA LEU A 94 -4.39 0.70 18.82
C LEU A 94 -5.73 0.47 19.55
N LYS A 95 -6.23 1.49 20.27
CA LYS A 95 -7.44 1.36 21.09
C LYS A 95 -8.70 1.73 20.31
N ASN A 96 -8.66 2.83 19.57
CA ASN A 96 -9.80 3.30 18.77
C ASN A 96 -9.33 4.03 17.50
N PRO A 97 -8.64 3.34 16.57
CA PRO A 97 -8.23 3.93 15.31
C PRO A 97 -9.44 4.18 14.39
N GLN A 98 -9.33 5.21 13.56
CA GLN A 98 -10.38 5.53 12.58
C GLN A 98 -10.31 4.54 11.41
N LEU A 99 -11.45 3.98 11.04
CA LEU A 99 -11.60 3.14 9.85
C LEU A 99 -11.90 4.04 8.62
N ARG A 100 -11.08 3.95 7.57
CA ARG A 100 -11.20 4.75 6.35
C ARG A 100 -10.72 3.97 5.12
N ASN A 101 -11.22 4.31 3.94
CA ASN A 101 -10.62 3.87 2.65
C ASN A 101 -9.62 4.88 2.07
N THR A 102 -9.54 6.09 2.64
CA THR A 102 -8.68 7.16 2.15
C THR A 102 -8.04 7.89 3.33
N THR A 103 -6.74 8.13 3.25
CA THR A 103 -5.98 8.94 4.23
C THR A 103 -5.05 9.90 3.51
N VAL A 104 -4.58 10.93 4.21
CA VAL A 104 -3.58 11.86 3.70
C VAL A 104 -2.23 11.55 4.33
N VAL A 105 -1.16 11.75 3.57
CA VAL A 105 0.18 11.92 4.12
C VAL A 105 0.57 13.39 3.96
N PHE A 106 0.89 14.04 5.07
CA PHE A 106 1.22 15.46 5.12
C PHE A 106 2.67 15.73 4.72
N LEU A 107 2.99 17.01 4.51
CA LEU A 107 4.31 17.51 4.14
C LEU A 107 5.39 16.93 5.05
N TYR A 108 6.47 16.41 4.44
CA TYR A 108 7.62 15.87 5.18
C TYR A 108 7.30 14.84 6.28
N GLY A 109 6.11 14.24 6.24
CA GLY A 109 5.61 13.38 7.30
C GLY A 109 5.44 11.94 6.88
N TRP A 110 4.84 11.19 7.78
CA TRP A 110 4.45 9.81 7.56
C TRP A 110 3.03 9.55 8.05
N THR A 111 2.40 8.52 7.51
CA THR A 111 1.10 8.02 7.98
C THR A 111 1.11 6.50 8.01
N ALA A 112 0.76 5.94 9.15
CA ALA A 112 0.72 4.52 9.39
C ALA A 112 -0.72 4.00 9.30
N LEU A 113 -0.92 2.94 8.52
CA LEU A 113 -2.21 2.29 8.36
C LEU A 113 -2.08 0.77 8.51
N ARG A 114 -3.18 0.13 8.91
CA ARG A 114 -3.29 -1.32 9.05
C ARG A 114 -4.55 -1.82 8.36
N PHE A 115 -4.44 -2.91 7.62
CA PHE A 115 -5.59 -3.63 7.07
C PHE A 115 -5.41 -5.13 7.19
N VAL A 116 -6.48 -5.88 7.00
CA VAL A 116 -6.42 -7.35 6.87
C VAL A 116 -6.54 -7.72 5.38
N ALA A 117 -5.73 -8.70 4.96
CA ALA A 117 -5.73 -9.25 3.62
C ALA A 117 -6.79 -10.35 3.45
N ASP A 118 -8.07 -10.01 3.54
CA ASP A 118 -9.19 -10.96 3.61
C ASP A 118 -10.15 -10.92 2.40
N ASN A 119 -9.82 -10.18 1.35
CA ASN A 119 -10.65 -10.04 0.15
C ASN A 119 -9.90 -10.53 -1.11
N PRO A 120 -10.08 -11.80 -1.52
CA PRO A 120 -9.45 -12.36 -2.71
C PRO A 120 -9.59 -11.48 -3.95
N GLY A 121 -8.47 -11.06 -4.53
CA GLY A 121 -8.48 -10.15 -5.67
C GLY A 121 -7.17 -9.39 -5.88
N VAL A 122 -7.26 -8.44 -6.81
CA VAL A 122 -6.17 -7.53 -7.18
C VAL A 122 -6.68 -6.10 -7.00
N TRP A 123 -6.14 -5.40 -6.01
CA TRP A 123 -6.66 -4.13 -5.50
C TRP A 123 -5.62 -3.02 -5.64
N SER A 124 -6.00 -1.89 -6.24
CA SER A 124 -5.11 -0.74 -6.31
C SER A 124 -5.09 0.04 -5.00
N PHE A 125 -3.91 0.55 -4.67
CA PHE A 125 -3.65 1.47 -3.58
C PHE A 125 -2.84 2.63 -4.15
N HIS A 126 -3.46 3.80 -4.26
CA HIS A 126 -2.93 4.86 -5.11
C HIS A 126 -3.26 6.26 -4.60
N CYS A 127 -2.52 7.24 -5.11
CA CYS A 127 -2.85 8.64 -4.88
C CYS A 127 -4.16 9.01 -5.59
N ARG A 128 -5.04 9.75 -4.90
CA ARG A 128 -6.31 10.27 -5.44
C ARG A 128 -6.18 11.60 -6.17
N ILE A 129 -4.96 12.09 -6.35
CA ILE A 129 -4.64 13.17 -7.28
C ILE A 129 -4.40 12.52 -8.64
N GLU A 130 -5.30 12.77 -9.59
CA GLU A 130 -5.31 12.08 -10.90
C GLU A 130 -4.01 12.26 -11.67
N LEU A 131 -3.41 13.45 -11.62
CA LEU A 131 -2.11 13.71 -12.26
C LEU A 131 -1.01 12.81 -11.68
N ASN A 132 -0.99 12.61 -10.36
CA ASN A 132 0.00 11.77 -9.70
C ASN A 132 -0.24 10.29 -10.01
N LEU A 133 -1.50 9.84 -10.04
CA LEU A 133 -1.86 8.51 -10.50
C LEU A 133 -1.44 8.27 -11.96
N HIS A 134 -1.69 9.23 -12.85
CA HIS A 134 -1.28 9.16 -14.25
C HIS A 134 0.24 9.06 -14.40
N MET A 135 0.98 9.78 -13.55
CA MET A 135 2.43 9.68 -13.44
C MET A 135 2.89 8.42 -12.69
N GLY A 136 1.99 7.53 -12.26
CA GLY A 136 2.31 6.20 -11.73
C GLY A 136 2.36 6.09 -10.20
N MET A 137 1.87 7.07 -9.45
CA MET A 137 1.84 7.05 -7.96
C MET A 137 0.80 6.06 -7.44
N ALA A 138 1.08 4.77 -7.60
CA ALA A 138 0.21 3.66 -7.28
C ALA A 138 1.01 2.39 -6.98
N VAL A 139 0.42 1.53 -6.16
CA VAL A 139 0.81 0.14 -5.92
C VAL A 139 -0.44 -0.72 -6.04
N VAL A 140 -0.25 -2.00 -6.35
CA VAL A 140 -1.32 -2.99 -6.46
C VAL A 140 -1.06 -4.10 -5.45
N PHE A 141 -2.06 -4.42 -4.64
CA PHE A 141 -2.05 -5.57 -3.75
C PHE A 141 -2.79 -6.74 -4.39
N ALA A 142 -2.15 -7.90 -4.48
CA ALA A 142 -2.76 -9.14 -4.92
C ALA A 142 -2.85 -10.09 -3.72
N GLU A 143 -4.05 -10.58 -3.40
CA GLU A 143 -4.27 -11.52 -2.30
C GLU A 143 -5.25 -12.60 -2.71
N GLY A 144 -4.98 -13.85 -2.32
CA GLY A 144 -5.87 -14.98 -2.57
C GLY A 144 -6.33 -15.11 -4.03
N VAL A 145 -5.50 -14.75 -5.01
CA VAL A 145 -5.90 -14.70 -6.44
C VAL A 145 -6.37 -16.08 -6.94
N GLU A 146 -5.82 -17.14 -6.38
CA GLU A 146 -6.21 -18.53 -6.61
C GLU A 146 -7.63 -18.87 -6.15
N LEU A 147 -8.23 -18.05 -5.27
CA LEU A 147 -9.59 -18.22 -4.77
C LEU A 147 -10.63 -17.46 -5.60
N LEU A 148 -10.19 -16.73 -6.64
CA LEU A 148 -11.10 -16.00 -7.51
C LEU A 148 -12.02 -16.95 -8.27
N SER A 149 -13.31 -16.62 -8.24
CA SER A 149 -14.33 -17.28 -9.06
C SER A 149 -14.16 -16.96 -10.55
N LYS A 150 -15.04 -17.52 -11.41
CA LYS A 150 -14.98 -17.32 -12.86
C LYS A 150 -15.02 -15.83 -13.23
N VAL A 151 -13.93 -15.34 -13.79
CA VAL A 151 -13.85 -13.97 -14.33
C VAL A 151 -14.65 -13.90 -15.64
N PRO A 152 -15.52 -12.88 -15.83
CA PRO A 152 -16.25 -12.71 -17.08
C PRO A 152 -15.32 -12.66 -18.30
N VAL A 153 -15.63 -13.42 -19.35
CA VAL A 153 -14.77 -13.53 -20.56
C VAL A 153 -14.45 -12.16 -21.16
N LYS A 154 -15.40 -11.22 -21.16
CA LYS A 154 -15.20 -9.85 -21.66
C LYS A 154 -14.09 -9.08 -20.93
N ALA A 155 -13.78 -9.43 -19.68
CA ALA A 155 -12.67 -8.85 -18.93
C ALA A 155 -11.31 -9.49 -19.27
N LEU A 156 -11.31 -10.66 -19.92
CA LEU A 156 -10.12 -11.42 -20.29
C LEU A 156 -9.74 -11.29 -21.77
N THR A 157 -10.50 -10.54 -22.58
CA THR A 157 -10.31 -10.45 -24.03
C THR A 157 -9.30 -9.37 -24.46
N CYS A 158 -8.25 -9.11 -23.68
CA CYS A 158 -7.18 -8.18 -24.08
C CYS A 158 -5.78 -8.80 -23.95
N ARG A 159 -4.82 -8.33 -24.76
CA ARG A 159 -3.39 -8.73 -24.71
C ARG A 159 -3.17 -10.25 -24.56
N LEU A 160 -2.41 -10.68 -23.55
CA LEU A 160 -2.02 -12.07 -23.34
C LEU A 160 -3.19 -12.94 -22.91
N THR A 161 -4.10 -12.41 -22.08
CA THR A 161 -5.29 -13.15 -21.65
C THR A 161 -6.22 -13.42 -22.84
N ALA A 162 -6.30 -12.50 -23.82
CA ALA A 162 -7.02 -12.76 -25.07
C ALA A 162 -6.45 -13.96 -25.82
N LYS A 163 -5.12 -14.01 -25.99
CA LYS A 163 -4.45 -15.12 -26.67
C LYS A 163 -4.70 -16.45 -25.97
N MET A 164 -4.67 -16.46 -24.64
CA MET A 164 -4.89 -17.67 -23.84
C MET A 164 -6.34 -18.15 -23.91
N VAL A 165 -7.31 -17.24 -23.85
CA VAL A 165 -8.74 -17.57 -23.81
C VAL A 165 -9.31 -17.85 -25.21
N LEU A 166 -8.81 -17.20 -26.26
CA LEU A 166 -9.34 -17.33 -27.62
C LEU A 166 -8.65 -18.39 -28.48
N ASN A 167 -7.37 -18.72 -28.22
CA ASN A 167 -6.64 -19.77 -28.96
C ASN A 167 -6.58 -21.11 -28.19
N GLY A 168 -7.06 -21.13 -26.94
CA GLY A 168 -7.10 -22.33 -26.08
C GLY A 168 -8.42 -23.12 -26.15
N THR A 169 -9.33 -22.73 -27.03
CA THR A 169 -10.54 -23.46 -27.45
C THR A 169 -10.37 -23.95 -28.88
#